data_AF-A0A366RP88-F1
#
_entry.id   AF-A0A366RP88-F1
#
_cell.length_a   1.000
_cell.length_b   1.000
_cell.length_c   1.000
_cell.angle_alpha   90.00
_cell.angle_beta   90.00
_cell.angle_gamma   90.00
#
_symmetry.space_group_name_H-M   'P 1'
#
loop_
_entity.id
_entity.type
_entity.pdbx_description
1 polymer ?
#
loop_
_entity_poly.entity_id
_entity_poly.type
_entity_poly.pdbx_seq_one_letter_code
_entity_poly.pdbx_strand_id
1 'polypeptide(L)'
;MDYFKEPVPGDKVRTIGNHTFTWTDQHIPKSQTDPLRFECDELGAAAVKKIQAIHEQLRSEGHQVNRGDLFETLSQYHDTDADLSQLWQETHHVPEWVDWEQIARGQRFFYRYALANLIGFAFQGFVGENSASTSVVEVLARTGGFSTRVLRRRLLETFQLVLQVTHSLEYIKPGGSGHRSIIRVRLLHSMVRQQILKVAASKCRFFDQDTHGIPINTLDSIHAIATFSCNHAWLQLPCMGITPDPQEVEDYIALWRYVAHVVGSPQEYYTNAAQAKAVMESLAYNELFVTPTSVVIGHNFVEALKDLPPINISDGFIQAASRQLNGHKICDQLGMGRPGLYAYACFTGHCWFVSVLAMMQRWIPSFDERMVQLCREGLHGAIIHSSQGLGGEGEEWASGGDVVVL
;
A
#
# COMPACT_ATOMS: atom_id res chain seq x y z
N MET A 1 11.64 -4.04 -25.44
CA MET A 1 11.98 -3.46 -24.12
C MET A 1 12.85 -4.48 -23.43
N ASP A 2 14.13 -4.20 -23.24
CA ASP A 2 15.16 -5.12 -22.73
C ASP A 2 15.07 -5.31 -21.20
N TYR A 3 13.88 -5.59 -20.66
CA TYR A 3 13.70 -5.86 -19.22
C TYR A 3 14.09 -7.29 -18.81
N PHE A 4 14.70 -8.07 -19.71
CA PHE A 4 14.95 -9.49 -19.51
C PHE A 4 16.44 -9.87 -19.46
N LYS A 5 17.35 -8.90 -19.63
CA LYS A 5 18.75 -9.16 -19.34
C LYS A 5 18.95 -8.96 -17.85
N GLU A 6 19.29 -10.03 -17.12
CA GLU A 6 19.67 -9.90 -15.72
C GLU A 6 20.83 -8.90 -15.61
N PRO A 7 20.64 -7.78 -14.90
CA PRO A 7 21.69 -6.78 -14.73
C PRO A 7 22.79 -7.33 -13.82
N VAL A 8 24.03 -6.90 -14.09
CA VAL A 8 25.18 -7.23 -13.24
C VAL A 8 25.59 -6.02 -12.39
N PRO A 9 26.25 -6.21 -11.23
CA PRO A 9 26.72 -5.11 -10.40
C PRO A 9 27.57 -4.11 -11.20
N GLY A 10 27.23 -2.82 -11.08
CA GLY A 10 27.85 -1.74 -11.84
C GLY A 10 27.12 -1.37 -13.14
N ASP A 11 26.14 -2.16 -13.58
CA ASP A 11 25.25 -1.76 -14.67
C ASP A 11 24.44 -0.53 -14.24
N LYS A 12 24.50 0.54 -15.05
CA LYS A 12 23.53 1.64 -14.94
C LYS A 12 22.19 1.13 -15.48
N VAL A 13 21.35 0.66 -14.58
CA VAL A 13 20.05 0.10 -14.94
C VAL A 13 19.10 1.21 -15.39
N ARG A 14 18.42 0.89 -16.48
CA ARG A 14 17.49 1.71 -17.27
C ARG A 14 16.46 2.41 -16.39
N THR A 15 16.08 3.62 -16.79
CA THR A 15 15.04 4.41 -16.14
C THR A 15 13.71 3.64 -16.03
N ILE A 16 13.19 3.50 -14.80
CA ILE A 16 11.84 3.04 -14.52
C ILE A 16 11.01 4.26 -14.15
N GLY A 17 10.09 4.61 -15.03
CA GLY A 17 9.42 5.90 -14.97
C GLY A 17 10.40 7.06 -15.10
N ASN A 18 10.60 7.83 -14.02
CA ASN A 18 11.58 8.93 -13.92
C ASN A 18 12.78 8.60 -13.02
N HIS A 19 12.84 7.40 -12.44
CA HIS A 19 13.91 6.99 -11.52
C HIS A 19 15.00 6.24 -12.25
N THR A 20 16.27 6.55 -11.95
CA THR A 20 17.45 5.90 -12.54
C THR A 20 18.41 5.52 -11.42
N PHE A 21 18.97 4.32 -11.49
CA PHE A 21 19.84 3.78 -10.46
C PHE A 21 20.93 2.87 -11.05
N THR A 22 21.86 2.44 -10.20
CA THR A 22 22.94 1.51 -10.57
C THR A 22 22.68 0.22 -9.83
N TRP A 23 22.71 -0.91 -10.54
CA TRP A 23 22.55 -2.21 -9.91
C TRP A 23 23.75 -2.52 -9.01
N THR A 24 23.48 -3.08 -7.83
CA THR A 24 24.46 -3.41 -6.81
C THR A 24 24.22 -4.83 -6.30
N ASP A 25 25.14 -5.35 -5.49
CA ASP A 25 25.01 -6.67 -4.85
C ASP A 25 23.83 -6.76 -3.85
N GLN A 26 23.24 -5.62 -3.48
CA GLN A 26 22.05 -5.58 -2.62
C GLN A 26 20.74 -5.75 -3.40
N HIS A 27 20.79 -5.64 -4.73
CA HIS A 27 19.61 -5.82 -5.56
C HIS A 27 19.31 -7.30 -5.79
N ILE A 28 18.03 -7.61 -5.93
CA ILE A 28 17.52 -8.98 -6.01
C ILE A 28 17.24 -9.28 -7.49
N PRO A 29 17.97 -10.23 -8.11
CA PRO A 29 17.73 -10.60 -9.50
C PRO A 29 16.37 -11.30 -9.64
N LYS A 30 15.83 -11.26 -10.85
CA LYS A 30 14.51 -11.84 -11.14
C LYS A 30 14.43 -13.34 -10.80
N SER A 31 15.52 -14.07 -11.01
CA SER A 31 15.66 -15.48 -10.61
C SER A 31 15.43 -15.75 -9.12
N GLN A 32 15.60 -14.75 -8.25
CA GLN A 32 15.31 -14.85 -6.81
C GLN A 32 13.93 -14.28 -6.45
N THR A 33 13.39 -13.31 -7.19
CA THR A 33 12.05 -12.78 -6.94
C THR A 33 10.93 -13.67 -7.49
N ASP A 34 11.15 -14.35 -8.62
CA ASP A 34 10.12 -15.15 -9.29
C ASP A 34 9.58 -16.32 -8.44
N PRO A 35 10.40 -17.07 -7.68
CA PRO A 35 9.90 -18.11 -6.77
C PRO A 35 8.90 -17.59 -5.72
N LEU A 36 9.08 -16.34 -5.23
CA LEU A 36 8.22 -15.73 -4.22
C LEU A 36 6.77 -15.53 -4.69
N ARG A 37 6.50 -15.63 -6.00
CA ARG A 37 5.14 -15.60 -6.57
C ARG A 37 4.32 -16.84 -6.22
N PHE A 38 4.97 -17.92 -5.81
CA PHE A 38 4.33 -19.19 -5.49
C PHE A 38 4.30 -19.45 -3.98
N GLU A 39 4.75 -18.49 -3.19
CA GLU A 39 4.68 -18.50 -1.73
C GLU A 39 3.55 -17.60 -1.23
N CYS A 40 2.96 -17.94 -0.08
CA CYS A 40 2.00 -17.09 0.59
C CYS A 40 2.00 -17.31 2.11
N ASP A 41 1.25 -16.48 2.83
CA ASP A 41 1.01 -16.61 4.26
C ASP A 41 0.14 -17.85 4.58
N GLU A 42 0.81 -19.00 4.79
CA GLU A 42 0.17 -20.26 5.12
C GLU A 42 -0.56 -20.20 6.47
N LEU A 43 0.02 -19.52 7.47
CA LEU A 43 -0.56 -19.36 8.79
C LEU A 43 -1.85 -18.53 8.73
N GLY A 44 -1.82 -17.40 8.01
CA GLY A 44 -3.02 -16.60 7.77
C GLY A 44 -4.09 -17.36 7.00
N ALA A 45 -3.70 -18.19 6.01
CA ALA A 45 -4.64 -19.03 5.27
C ALA A 45 -5.29 -20.11 6.16
N ALA A 46 -4.50 -20.75 7.03
CA ALA A 46 -4.99 -21.73 7.99
C ALA A 46 -5.97 -21.09 9.00
N ALA A 47 -5.58 -19.96 9.58
CA ALA A 47 -6.41 -19.22 10.52
C ALA A 47 -7.76 -18.78 9.91
N VAL A 48 -7.77 -18.25 8.68
CA VAL A 48 -9.01 -17.88 7.99
C VAL A 48 -9.92 -19.09 7.80
N LYS A 49 -9.38 -20.26 7.46
CA LYS A 49 -10.17 -21.50 7.33
C LYS A 49 -10.82 -21.89 8.67
N LYS A 50 -10.11 -21.76 9.78
CA LYS A 50 -10.64 -22.02 11.14
C LYS A 50 -11.72 -21.02 11.53
N ILE A 51 -11.50 -19.73 11.28
CA ILE A 51 -12.48 -18.66 11.52
C ILE A 51 -13.77 -18.91 10.72
N GLN A 52 -13.65 -19.30 9.45
CA GLN A 52 -14.81 -19.63 8.62
C GLN A 52 -15.60 -20.83 9.17
N ALA A 53 -14.91 -21.86 9.67
CA ALA A 53 -15.58 -23.00 10.31
C ALA A 53 -16.32 -22.59 11.60
N ILE A 54 -15.71 -21.73 12.43
CA ILE A 54 -16.36 -21.15 13.62
C ILE A 54 -17.59 -20.35 13.21
N HIS A 55 -17.49 -19.53 12.16
CA HIS A 55 -18.63 -18.77 11.63
C HIS A 55 -19.77 -19.67 11.15
N GLU A 56 -19.46 -20.80 10.51
CA GLU A 56 -20.47 -21.79 10.08
C GLU A 56 -21.16 -22.45 11.28
N GLN A 57 -20.39 -22.84 12.30
CA GLN A 57 -20.93 -23.40 13.53
C GLN A 57 -21.87 -22.40 14.24
N LEU A 58 -21.41 -21.17 14.48
CA LEU A 58 -22.20 -20.13 15.13
C LEU A 58 -23.50 -19.82 14.38
N ARG A 59 -23.46 -19.79 13.03
CA ARG A 59 -24.67 -19.65 12.21
C ARG A 59 -25.63 -20.82 12.37
N SER A 60 -25.12 -22.05 12.47
CA SER A 60 -25.96 -23.24 12.71
C SER A 60 -26.64 -23.21 14.08
N GLU A 61 -26.02 -22.54 15.06
CA GLU A 61 -26.55 -22.33 16.41
C GLU A 61 -27.49 -21.11 16.50
N GLY A 62 -27.74 -20.40 15.39
CA GLY A 62 -28.66 -19.27 15.31
C GLY A 62 -28.04 -17.90 15.65
N HIS A 63 -26.72 -17.82 15.81
CA HIS A 63 -26.04 -16.55 16.05
C HIS A 63 -25.91 -15.73 14.74
N GLN A 64 -26.06 -14.42 14.84
CA GLN A 64 -25.78 -13.51 13.74
C GLN A 64 -24.27 -13.29 13.63
N VAL A 65 -23.66 -13.75 12.54
CA VAL A 65 -22.22 -13.65 12.30
C VAL A 65 -21.93 -12.83 11.05
N ASN A 66 -21.26 -11.69 11.23
CA ASN A 66 -20.77 -10.89 10.11
C ASN A 66 -19.53 -11.55 9.50
N ARG A 67 -19.54 -11.77 8.18
CA ARG A 67 -18.38 -12.31 7.43
C ARG A 67 -17.15 -11.39 7.49
N GLY A 68 -17.36 -10.10 7.69
CA GLY A 68 -16.30 -9.10 7.84
C GLY A 68 -15.51 -9.20 9.15
N ASP A 69 -16.04 -9.94 10.12
CA ASP A 69 -15.59 -9.86 11.51
C ASP A 69 -14.49 -10.88 11.86
N LEU A 70 -13.53 -11.06 10.94
CA LEU A 70 -12.47 -12.06 11.07
C LEU A 70 -11.57 -11.77 12.28
N PHE A 71 -11.28 -10.51 12.56
CA PHE A 71 -10.43 -10.12 13.68
C PHE A 71 -11.10 -10.33 15.04
N GLU A 72 -12.37 -9.94 15.22
CA GLU A 72 -13.02 -10.15 16.53
C GLU A 72 -13.21 -11.64 16.79
N THR A 73 -13.47 -12.43 15.74
CA THR A 73 -13.49 -13.90 15.87
C THR A 73 -12.12 -14.45 16.26
N LEU A 74 -11.03 -14.00 15.63
CA LEU A 74 -9.68 -14.36 16.05
C LEU A 74 -9.45 -13.95 17.53
N SER A 75 -9.80 -12.73 17.90
CA SER A 75 -9.62 -12.21 19.26
C SER A 75 -10.38 -13.02 20.30
N GLN A 76 -11.58 -13.50 19.99
CA GLN A 76 -12.40 -14.27 20.93
C GLN A 76 -11.99 -15.74 21.01
N TYR A 77 -11.55 -16.33 19.90
CA TYR A 77 -11.35 -17.78 19.77
C TYR A 77 -9.89 -18.20 19.58
N HIS A 78 -8.91 -17.31 19.72
CA HIS A 78 -7.50 -17.63 19.46
C HIS A 78 -6.98 -18.83 20.27
N ASP A 79 -7.43 -19.01 21.52
CA ASP A 79 -7.00 -20.12 22.39
C ASP A 79 -7.64 -21.48 22.06
N THR A 80 -8.56 -21.54 21.08
CA THR A 80 -9.34 -22.76 20.79
C THR A 80 -8.69 -23.68 19.75
N ASP A 81 -7.72 -23.19 18.99
CA ASP A 81 -7.05 -23.92 17.91
C ASP A 81 -5.58 -23.49 17.80
N ALA A 82 -4.70 -24.43 17.46
CA ALA A 82 -3.25 -24.18 17.39
C ALA A 82 -2.88 -23.12 16.34
N ASP A 83 -3.53 -23.10 15.17
CA ASP A 83 -3.22 -22.14 14.11
C ASP A 83 -3.66 -20.72 14.54
N LEU A 84 -4.81 -20.60 15.21
CA LEU A 84 -5.30 -19.33 15.73
C LEU A 84 -4.43 -18.81 16.88
N SER A 85 -4.01 -19.69 17.78
CA SER A 85 -3.10 -19.38 18.88
C SER A 85 -1.74 -18.91 18.34
N GLN A 86 -1.20 -19.61 17.34
CA GLN A 86 0.07 -19.25 16.72
C GLN A 86 -0.02 -17.89 16.01
N LEU A 87 -1.08 -17.64 15.22
CA LEU A 87 -1.27 -16.34 14.56
C LEU A 87 -1.42 -15.20 15.59
N TRP A 88 -2.17 -15.42 16.66
CA TRP A 88 -2.34 -14.43 17.72
C TRP A 88 -1.00 -14.11 18.40
N GLN A 89 -0.21 -15.13 18.75
CA GLN A 89 1.11 -14.97 19.34
C GLN A 89 2.07 -14.23 18.40
N GLU A 90 2.13 -14.62 17.12
CA GLU A 90 3.02 -13.99 16.13
C GLU A 90 2.69 -12.50 15.94
N THR A 91 1.40 -12.17 15.82
CA THR A 91 0.95 -10.79 15.61
C THR A 91 1.08 -9.92 16.85
N HIS A 92 1.03 -10.49 18.07
CA HIS A 92 1.19 -9.75 19.32
C HIS A 92 2.63 -9.74 19.86
N HIS A 93 3.51 -10.58 19.30
CA HIS A 93 4.92 -10.57 19.62
C HIS A 93 5.59 -9.32 19.05
N VAL A 94 6.35 -8.63 19.91
CA VAL A 94 7.19 -7.49 19.52
C VAL A 94 8.63 -7.99 19.35
N PRO A 95 9.18 -8.00 18.12
CA PRO A 95 10.55 -8.45 17.90
C PRO A 95 11.59 -7.58 18.62
N GLU A 96 12.73 -8.18 18.98
CA GLU A 96 13.80 -7.51 19.72
C GLU A 96 14.42 -6.29 18.99
N TRP A 97 14.35 -6.26 17.67
CA TRP A 97 14.86 -5.15 16.86
C TRP A 97 13.93 -3.92 16.85
N VAL A 98 12.74 -4.00 17.44
CA VAL A 98 11.78 -2.90 17.46
C VAL A 98 12.21 -1.83 18.46
N ASP A 99 12.59 -0.67 17.94
CA ASP A 99 12.78 0.57 18.71
C ASP A 99 11.53 1.46 18.56
N TRP A 100 10.76 1.60 19.64
CA TRP A 100 9.55 2.42 19.64
C TRP A 100 9.82 3.92 19.49
N GLU A 101 10.97 4.42 19.94
CA GLU A 101 11.34 5.82 19.73
C GLU A 101 11.67 6.05 18.25
N GLN A 102 12.32 5.09 17.60
CA GLN A 102 12.55 5.10 16.16
C GLN A 102 11.24 5.11 15.38
N ILE A 103 10.31 4.21 15.71
CA ILE A 103 8.98 4.17 15.07
C ILE A 103 8.23 5.50 15.27
N ALA A 104 8.28 6.10 16.46
CA ALA A 104 7.63 7.39 16.71
C ALA A 104 8.21 8.54 15.84
N ARG A 105 9.53 8.53 15.59
CA ARG A 105 10.14 9.47 14.63
C ARG A 105 9.71 9.16 13.20
N GLY A 106 9.60 7.88 12.82
CA GLY A 106 9.05 7.44 11.53
C GLY A 106 7.61 7.91 11.32
N GLN A 107 6.75 7.83 12.34
CA GLN A 107 5.37 8.35 12.30
C GLN A 107 5.32 9.84 11.93
N ARG A 108 6.29 10.63 12.40
CA ARG A 108 6.38 12.05 12.08
C ARG A 108 6.74 12.33 10.62
N PHE A 109 7.55 11.49 9.98
CA PHE A 109 7.93 11.65 8.57
C PHE A 109 6.69 11.80 7.67
N PHE A 110 5.69 10.93 7.85
CA PHE A 110 4.49 10.94 7.02
C PHE A 110 3.76 12.29 7.09
N TYR A 111 3.61 12.85 8.29
CA TYR A 111 2.88 14.11 8.49
C TYR A 111 3.71 15.35 8.16
N ARG A 112 5.03 15.31 8.34
CA ARG A 112 5.93 16.39 7.95
C ARG A 112 5.81 16.70 6.46
N TYR A 113 5.63 15.67 5.64
CA TYR A 113 5.45 15.79 4.19
C TYR A 113 4.02 15.47 3.74
N ALA A 114 3.02 15.58 4.60
CA ALA A 114 1.65 15.10 4.36
C ALA A 114 1.07 15.52 2.99
N LEU A 115 1.16 16.80 2.64
CA LEU A 115 0.58 17.32 1.39
C LEU A 115 1.27 16.73 0.15
N ALA A 116 2.58 16.54 0.19
CA ALA A 116 3.34 15.89 -0.88
C ALA A 116 3.05 14.39 -0.92
N ASN A 117 3.03 13.73 0.25
CA ASN A 117 2.77 12.30 0.39
C ASN A 117 1.38 11.92 -0.10
N LEU A 118 0.35 12.74 0.12
CA LEU A 118 -1.01 12.49 -0.40
C LEU A 118 -1.06 12.44 -1.93
N ILE A 119 -0.40 13.40 -2.57
CA ILE A 119 -0.31 13.48 -4.04
C ILE A 119 0.57 12.37 -4.59
N GLY A 120 1.70 12.08 -3.93
CA GLY A 120 2.59 10.97 -4.26
C GLY A 120 1.89 9.62 -4.14
N PHE A 121 1.16 9.39 -3.06
CA PHE A 121 0.41 8.16 -2.82
C PHE A 121 -0.61 7.90 -3.93
N ALA A 122 -1.42 8.90 -4.26
CA ALA A 122 -2.43 8.79 -5.32
C ALA A 122 -1.78 8.64 -6.71
N PHE A 123 -0.86 9.52 -7.08
CA PHE A 123 -0.44 9.61 -8.49
C PHE A 123 0.84 8.87 -8.81
N GLN A 124 1.67 8.50 -7.83
CA GLN A 124 2.83 7.64 -8.03
C GLN A 124 2.54 6.24 -7.51
N GLY A 125 2.17 6.11 -6.23
CA GLY A 125 1.96 4.81 -5.59
C GLY A 125 0.85 3.99 -6.24
N PHE A 126 -0.25 4.62 -6.68
CA PHE A 126 -1.29 3.89 -7.39
C PHE A 126 -1.00 3.73 -8.88
N VAL A 127 -0.82 4.86 -9.59
CA VAL A 127 -0.68 4.87 -11.06
C VAL A 127 0.64 4.23 -11.50
N GLY A 128 1.76 4.57 -10.88
CA GLY A 128 3.09 4.11 -11.27
C GLY A 128 3.41 2.69 -10.81
N GLU A 129 2.95 2.30 -9.61
CA GLU A 129 3.23 0.98 -9.03
C GLU A 129 2.05 0.03 -9.18
N ASN A 130 0.99 0.20 -8.36
CA ASN A 130 -0.06 -0.82 -8.23
C ASN A 130 -0.81 -1.10 -9.53
N SER A 131 -0.92 -0.12 -10.43
CA SER A 131 -1.52 -0.32 -11.75
C SER A 131 -0.56 -1.01 -12.73
N ALA A 132 0.75 -0.90 -12.54
CA ALA A 132 1.78 -1.49 -13.40
C ALA A 132 2.38 -2.79 -12.83
N SER A 133 2.13 -3.15 -11.58
CA SER A 133 2.46 -4.47 -11.04
C SER A 133 1.45 -5.51 -11.53
N THR A 134 1.92 -6.45 -12.34
CA THR A 134 1.06 -7.35 -13.12
C THR A 134 0.22 -8.31 -12.28
N SER A 135 0.75 -8.83 -11.17
CA SER A 135 -0.02 -9.71 -10.27
C SER A 135 -1.02 -8.90 -9.44
N VAL A 136 -0.57 -7.79 -8.86
CA VAL A 136 -1.41 -6.87 -8.06
C VAL A 136 -2.60 -6.40 -8.87
N VAL A 137 -2.39 -5.88 -10.09
CA VAL A 137 -3.46 -5.33 -10.92
C VAL A 137 -4.51 -6.38 -11.29
N GLU A 138 -4.13 -7.64 -11.50
CA GLU A 138 -5.08 -8.74 -11.76
C GLU A 138 -5.89 -9.10 -10.52
N VAL A 139 -5.29 -9.17 -9.32
CA VAL A 139 -6.03 -9.38 -8.07
C VAL A 139 -7.04 -8.25 -7.86
N LEU A 140 -6.63 -7.00 -8.07
CA LEU A 140 -7.50 -5.83 -7.96
C LEU A 140 -8.68 -5.90 -8.95
N ALA A 141 -8.43 -6.31 -10.19
CA ALA A 141 -9.46 -6.49 -11.20
C ALA A 141 -10.46 -7.60 -10.84
N ARG A 142 -9.98 -8.76 -10.34
CA ARG A 142 -10.83 -9.93 -10.04
C ARG A 142 -11.67 -9.81 -8.78
N THR A 143 -11.31 -8.89 -7.87
CA THR A 143 -12.13 -8.61 -6.68
C THR A 143 -13.22 -7.58 -6.92
N GLY A 144 -13.36 -7.04 -8.14
CA GLY A 144 -14.34 -5.99 -8.48
C GLY A 144 -14.07 -4.63 -7.79
N GLY A 145 -12.99 -4.53 -7.02
CA GLY A 145 -12.66 -3.40 -6.16
C GLY A 145 -12.31 -2.11 -6.87
N PHE A 146 -12.07 -2.19 -8.18
CA PHE A 146 -11.57 -1.10 -9.00
C PHE A 146 -12.57 -0.66 -10.07
N SER A 147 -13.86 -0.97 -9.87
CA SER A 147 -14.93 -0.23 -10.53
C SER A 147 -14.98 1.21 -9.99
N THR A 148 -15.38 2.16 -10.82
CA THR A 148 -15.46 3.58 -10.42
C THR A 148 -16.36 3.84 -9.21
N ARG A 149 -17.31 2.94 -8.93
CA ARG A 149 -18.23 3.02 -7.78
C ARG A 149 -17.59 2.63 -6.45
N VAL A 150 -16.73 1.60 -6.45
CA VAL A 150 -16.16 1.00 -5.23
C VAL A 150 -14.75 1.50 -4.95
N LEU A 151 -14.05 1.98 -5.97
CA LEU A 151 -12.66 2.39 -5.90
C LEU A 151 -12.40 3.46 -4.84
N ARG A 152 -13.27 4.47 -4.73
CA ARG A 152 -13.13 5.53 -3.72
C ARG A 152 -13.08 4.95 -2.30
N ARG A 153 -14.01 4.04 -1.97
CA ARG A 153 -14.07 3.40 -0.64
C ARG A 153 -12.79 2.62 -0.36
N ARG A 154 -12.30 1.81 -1.31
CA ARG A 154 -11.07 1.03 -1.14
C ARG A 154 -9.81 1.89 -1.00
N LEU A 155 -9.72 3.00 -1.72
CA LEU A 155 -8.63 3.96 -1.56
C LEU A 155 -8.66 4.58 -0.15
N LEU A 156 -9.86 4.92 0.35
CA LEU A 156 -10.03 5.43 1.72
C LEU A 156 -9.70 4.37 2.78
N GLU A 157 -10.08 3.10 2.59
CA GLU A 157 -9.73 1.99 3.50
C GLU A 157 -8.22 1.78 3.58
N THR A 158 -7.53 1.79 2.42
CA THR A 158 -6.07 1.70 2.37
C THR A 158 -5.43 2.91 3.06
N PHE A 159 -5.97 4.10 2.81
CA PHE A 159 -5.42 5.31 3.38
C PHE A 159 -5.72 5.42 4.89
N GLN A 160 -6.84 4.88 5.37
CA GLN A 160 -7.13 4.71 6.79
C GLN A 160 -6.08 3.83 7.47
N LEU A 161 -5.68 2.71 6.87
CA LEU A 161 -4.60 1.87 7.42
C LEU A 161 -3.32 2.70 7.60
N VAL A 162 -2.89 3.42 6.56
CA VAL A 162 -1.70 4.28 6.62
C VAL A 162 -1.83 5.28 7.76
N LEU A 163 -2.95 6.01 7.85
CA LEU A 163 -3.18 6.99 8.91
C LEU A 163 -3.14 6.36 10.30
N GLN A 164 -3.74 5.18 10.49
CA GLN A 164 -3.75 4.50 11.77
C GLN A 164 -2.35 4.04 12.20
N VAL A 165 -1.57 3.45 11.30
CA VAL A 165 -0.21 2.99 11.65
C VAL A 165 0.76 4.17 11.82
N THR A 166 0.52 5.30 11.16
CA THR A 166 1.35 6.50 11.32
C THR A 166 0.91 7.41 12.46
N HIS A 167 -0.26 7.23 13.07
CA HIS A 167 -0.85 8.21 13.99
C HIS A 167 -0.03 8.46 15.26
N SER A 168 0.07 7.44 16.11
CA SER A 168 0.80 7.46 17.38
C SER A 168 1.23 6.05 17.78
N LEU A 169 2.13 5.91 18.77
CA LEU A 169 2.58 4.61 19.24
C LEU A 169 1.44 3.76 19.81
N GLU A 170 0.44 4.39 20.44
CA GLU A 170 -0.72 3.69 21.00
C GLU A 170 -1.55 2.98 19.92
N TYR A 171 -1.55 3.50 18.68
CA TYR A 171 -2.29 2.90 17.58
C TYR A 171 -1.58 1.67 17.01
N ILE A 172 -0.25 1.71 16.89
CA ILE A 172 0.53 0.66 16.21
C ILE A 172 1.03 -0.44 17.17
N LYS A 173 1.15 -0.16 18.48
CA LYS A 173 1.50 -1.16 19.49
C LYS A 173 0.45 -2.28 19.58
N PRO A 174 0.82 -3.49 20.05
CA PRO A 174 -0.12 -4.61 20.18
C PRO A 174 -1.41 -4.22 20.90
N GLY A 175 -2.56 -4.54 20.29
CA GLY A 175 -3.89 -4.21 20.78
C GLY A 175 -4.42 -2.83 20.35
N GLY A 176 -3.56 -1.95 19.83
CA GLY A 176 -3.92 -0.64 19.29
C GLY A 176 -4.74 -0.72 18.00
N SER A 177 -5.46 0.35 17.66
CA SER A 177 -6.39 0.34 16.50
C SER A 177 -5.68 0.08 15.17
N GLY A 178 -4.51 0.68 14.94
CA GLY A 178 -3.67 0.42 13.76
C GLY A 178 -3.13 -1.00 13.73
N HIS A 179 -2.70 -1.54 14.87
CA HIS A 179 -2.28 -2.94 15.02
C HIS A 179 -3.38 -3.92 14.61
N ARG A 180 -4.60 -3.73 15.15
CA ARG A 180 -5.79 -4.52 14.78
C ARG A 180 -6.10 -4.41 13.29
N SER A 181 -5.99 -3.22 12.71
CA SER A 181 -6.21 -3.02 11.27
C SER A 181 -5.20 -3.76 10.41
N ILE A 182 -3.92 -3.82 10.80
CA ILE A 182 -2.92 -4.63 10.07
C ILE A 182 -3.31 -6.12 10.09
N ILE A 183 -3.75 -6.64 11.25
CA ILE A 183 -4.21 -8.03 11.37
C ILE A 183 -5.45 -8.28 10.52
N ARG A 184 -6.42 -7.35 10.51
CA ARG A 184 -7.59 -7.42 9.62
C ARG A 184 -7.18 -7.53 8.16
N VAL A 185 -6.19 -6.75 7.73
CA VAL A 185 -5.65 -6.79 6.36
C VAL A 185 -5.00 -8.15 6.05
N ARG A 186 -4.19 -8.70 6.98
CA ARG A 186 -3.59 -10.04 6.83
C ARG A 186 -4.65 -11.13 6.63
N LEU A 187 -5.70 -11.12 7.45
CA LEU A 187 -6.84 -12.06 7.34
C LEU A 187 -7.63 -11.84 6.05
N LEU A 188 -7.88 -10.57 5.68
CA LEU A 188 -8.57 -10.20 4.43
C LEU A 188 -7.81 -10.72 3.21
N HIS A 189 -6.49 -10.55 3.16
CA HIS A 189 -5.64 -11.04 2.08
C HIS A 189 -5.76 -12.55 1.91
N SER A 190 -5.71 -13.29 3.01
CA SER A 190 -5.87 -14.75 2.98
C SER A 190 -7.27 -15.18 2.53
N MET A 191 -8.32 -14.49 2.97
CA MET A 191 -9.69 -14.74 2.51
C MET A 191 -9.88 -14.44 1.01
N VAL A 192 -9.35 -13.31 0.53
CA VAL A 192 -9.43 -12.92 -0.89
C VAL A 192 -8.70 -13.93 -1.77
N ARG A 193 -7.51 -14.38 -1.36
CA ARG A 193 -6.75 -15.42 -2.07
C ARG A 193 -7.56 -16.70 -2.21
N GLN A 194 -8.13 -17.20 -1.12
CA GLN A 194 -8.99 -18.40 -1.15
C GLN A 194 -10.18 -18.23 -2.11
N GLN A 195 -10.83 -17.06 -2.10
CA GLN A 195 -11.97 -16.78 -2.96
C GLN A 195 -11.59 -16.76 -4.45
N ILE A 196 -10.48 -16.10 -4.82
CA ILE A 196 -10.00 -16.06 -6.20
C ILE A 196 -9.67 -17.47 -6.68
N LEU A 197 -8.94 -18.25 -5.89
CA LEU A 197 -8.55 -19.63 -6.23
C LEU A 197 -9.78 -20.55 -6.39
N LYS A 198 -10.78 -20.42 -5.51
CA LYS A 198 -12.04 -21.18 -5.61
C LYS A 198 -12.77 -20.91 -6.92
N VAL A 199 -12.80 -19.66 -7.36
CA VAL A 199 -13.45 -19.28 -8.62
C VAL A 199 -12.62 -19.73 -9.81
N ALA A 200 -11.29 -19.56 -9.76
CA ALA A 200 -10.37 -20.01 -10.80
C ALA A 200 -10.44 -21.52 -11.05
N ALA A 201 -10.74 -22.32 -10.02
CA ALA A 201 -10.97 -23.76 -10.17
C ALA A 201 -12.22 -24.13 -10.99
N SER A 202 -13.19 -23.22 -11.13
CA SER A 202 -14.45 -23.47 -11.85
C SER A 202 -14.63 -22.64 -13.12
N LYS A 203 -13.94 -21.50 -13.24
CA LYS A 203 -13.99 -20.61 -14.41
C LYS A 203 -12.63 -20.61 -15.12
N CYS A 204 -12.60 -21.21 -16.32
CA CYS A 204 -11.40 -21.24 -17.16
C CYS A 204 -10.89 -19.81 -17.46
N ARG A 205 -9.58 -19.60 -17.37
CA ARG A 205 -8.89 -18.31 -17.61
C ARG A 205 -9.34 -17.16 -16.69
N PHE A 206 -9.93 -17.47 -15.53
CA PHE A 206 -10.27 -16.43 -14.55
C PHE A 206 -9.02 -15.78 -13.93
N PHE A 207 -8.01 -16.54 -13.55
CA PHE A 207 -6.75 -16.02 -13.03
C PHE A 207 -5.60 -16.89 -13.55
N ASP A 208 -4.60 -16.26 -14.19
CA ASP A 208 -3.46 -16.94 -14.77
C ASP A 208 -2.35 -17.12 -13.73
N GLN A 209 -2.34 -18.28 -13.08
CA GLN A 209 -1.36 -18.60 -12.04
C GLN A 209 0.04 -18.91 -12.60
N ASP A 210 0.14 -19.29 -13.88
CA ASP A 210 1.44 -19.57 -14.50
C ASP A 210 2.22 -18.27 -14.69
N THR A 211 1.52 -17.19 -15.06
CA THR A 211 2.11 -15.86 -15.23
C THR A 211 2.22 -15.09 -13.92
N HIS A 212 1.17 -15.09 -13.09
CA HIS A 212 1.09 -14.21 -11.92
C HIS A 212 1.44 -14.90 -10.59
N GLY A 213 1.57 -16.22 -10.57
CA GLY A 213 1.68 -17.00 -9.34
C GLY A 213 0.36 -17.09 -8.60
N ILE A 214 0.42 -17.34 -7.28
CA ILE A 214 -0.79 -17.37 -6.46
C ILE A 214 -1.25 -15.93 -6.12
N PRO A 215 -2.57 -15.65 -6.05
CA PRO A 215 -3.06 -14.31 -5.72
C PRO A 215 -2.55 -13.82 -4.36
N ILE A 216 -2.10 -12.56 -4.29
CA ILE A 216 -1.57 -11.96 -3.05
C ILE A 216 -0.43 -12.84 -2.50
N ASN A 217 0.53 -13.13 -3.36
CA ASN A 217 1.72 -13.92 -2.99
C ASN A 217 2.70 -13.09 -2.15
N THR A 218 3.77 -13.75 -1.69
CA THR A 218 4.84 -13.11 -0.93
C THR A 218 5.47 -11.95 -1.70
N LEU A 219 5.68 -12.08 -3.01
CA LEU A 219 6.23 -11.00 -3.84
C LEU A 219 5.33 -9.76 -3.87
N ASP A 220 4.01 -9.95 -4.01
CA ASP A 220 3.01 -8.88 -3.94
C ASP A 220 3.04 -8.17 -2.57
N SER A 221 3.20 -8.93 -1.49
CA SER A 221 3.28 -8.41 -0.12
C SER A 221 4.54 -7.57 0.10
N ILE A 222 5.70 -8.02 -0.39
CA ILE A 222 6.96 -7.26 -0.38
C ILE A 222 6.79 -6.00 -1.25
N HIS A 223 6.23 -6.12 -2.45
CA HIS A 223 5.97 -4.97 -3.31
C HIS A 223 5.09 -3.91 -2.63
N ALA A 224 4.02 -4.33 -1.95
CA ALA A 224 3.16 -3.41 -1.20
C ALA A 224 3.95 -2.68 -0.10
N ILE A 225 4.70 -3.40 0.74
CA ILE A 225 5.52 -2.78 1.80
C ILE A 225 6.56 -1.83 1.21
N ALA A 226 7.23 -2.20 0.11
CA ALA A 226 8.18 -1.32 -0.58
C ALA A 226 7.49 -0.04 -1.07
N THR A 227 6.32 -0.14 -1.70
CA THR A 227 5.55 1.02 -2.18
C THR A 227 5.21 2.00 -1.04
N PHE A 228 4.76 1.50 0.12
CA PHE A 228 4.42 2.35 1.26
C PHE A 228 5.64 2.92 1.99
N SER A 229 6.72 2.15 2.12
CA SER A 229 7.89 2.51 2.92
C SER A 229 8.91 3.33 2.15
N CYS A 230 9.10 3.05 0.86
CA CYS A 230 10.23 3.52 0.08
C CYS A 230 9.88 4.67 -0.86
N ASN A 231 8.73 4.60 -1.53
CA ASN A 231 8.45 5.48 -2.66
C ASN A 231 8.45 6.96 -2.29
N HIS A 232 8.00 7.29 -1.07
CA HIS A 232 8.05 8.65 -0.54
C HIS A 232 9.46 9.24 -0.68
N ALA A 233 10.48 8.50 -0.24
CA ALA A 233 11.86 8.98 -0.18
C ALA A 233 12.54 9.05 -1.55
N TRP A 234 12.20 8.16 -2.49
CA TRP A 234 12.96 8.00 -3.73
C TRP A 234 12.20 8.27 -5.03
N LEU A 235 10.88 8.03 -5.06
CA LEU A 235 10.07 8.13 -6.28
C LEU A 235 9.08 9.32 -6.25
N GLN A 236 8.84 9.91 -5.07
CA GLN A 236 7.81 10.93 -4.87
C GLN A 236 8.40 12.29 -4.46
N LEU A 237 8.91 12.41 -3.23
CA LEU A 237 9.40 13.66 -2.67
C LEU A 237 10.51 14.30 -3.55
N PRO A 238 11.49 13.54 -4.09
CA PRO A 238 12.51 14.13 -4.96
C PRO A 238 11.93 14.78 -6.24
N CYS A 239 10.88 14.17 -6.83
CA CYS A 239 10.20 14.73 -7.99
C CYS A 239 9.43 16.02 -7.70
N MET A 240 9.16 16.31 -6.42
CA MET A 240 8.54 17.54 -5.94
C MET A 240 9.55 18.54 -5.37
N GLY A 241 10.86 18.25 -5.42
CA GLY A 241 11.93 19.13 -4.93
C GLY A 241 12.32 18.93 -3.47
N ILE A 242 11.82 17.87 -2.81
CA ILE A 242 12.08 17.58 -1.40
C ILE A 242 13.07 16.42 -1.30
N THR A 243 14.18 16.64 -0.57
CA THR A 243 15.10 15.56 -0.18
C THR A 243 14.98 15.32 1.32
N PRO A 244 14.32 14.23 1.76
CA PRO A 244 14.17 13.91 3.18
C PRO A 244 15.54 13.70 3.85
N ASP A 245 15.62 13.93 5.15
CA ASP A 245 16.85 13.66 5.90
C ASP A 245 17.08 12.14 5.98
N PRO A 246 18.31 11.63 5.79
CA PRO A 246 18.58 10.20 5.80
C PRO A 246 18.08 9.46 7.05
N GLN A 247 18.15 10.10 8.23
CA GLN A 247 17.67 9.49 9.46
C GLN A 247 16.14 9.37 9.47
N GLU A 248 15.42 10.34 8.90
CA GLU A 248 13.96 10.22 8.78
C GLU A 248 13.56 9.04 7.89
N VAL A 249 14.34 8.79 6.83
CA VAL A 249 14.11 7.66 5.94
C VAL A 249 14.35 6.35 6.70
N GLU A 250 15.44 6.22 7.44
CA GLU A 250 15.70 5.04 8.30
C GLU A 250 14.58 4.82 9.32
N ASP A 251 14.13 5.89 10.00
CA ASP A 251 13.06 5.82 10.98
C ASP A 251 11.72 5.40 10.35
N TYR A 252 11.43 5.88 9.12
CA TYR A 252 10.21 5.51 8.39
C TYR A 252 10.25 4.07 7.87
N ILE A 253 11.41 3.60 7.42
CA ILE A 253 11.60 2.18 7.04
C ILE A 253 11.41 1.27 8.26
N ALA A 254 11.92 1.63 9.43
CA ALA A 254 11.72 0.85 10.66
C ALA A 254 10.24 0.71 11.05
N LEU A 255 9.44 1.78 10.88
CA LEU A 255 7.98 1.73 11.06
C LEU A 255 7.35 0.68 10.13
N TRP A 256 7.68 0.72 8.84
CA TRP A 256 7.08 -0.20 7.88
C TRP A 256 7.63 -1.62 7.96
N ARG A 257 8.86 -1.80 8.46
CA ARG A 257 9.39 -3.11 8.84
C ARG A 257 8.56 -3.75 9.95
N TYR A 258 8.10 -2.97 10.93
CA TYR A 258 7.17 -3.46 11.94
C TYR A 258 5.78 -3.76 11.37
N VAL A 259 5.27 -2.94 10.45
CA VAL A 259 4.03 -3.27 9.72
C VAL A 259 4.18 -4.57 8.92
N ALA A 260 5.32 -4.78 8.26
CA ALA A 260 5.63 -6.01 7.52
C ALA A 260 5.59 -7.25 8.43
N HIS A 261 6.19 -7.16 9.62
CA HIS A 261 6.11 -8.22 10.64
C HIS A 261 4.66 -8.59 10.99
N VAL A 262 3.84 -7.61 11.36
CA VAL A 262 2.46 -7.86 11.80
C VAL A 262 1.58 -8.37 10.65
N VAL A 263 1.77 -7.86 9.43
CA VAL A 263 0.99 -8.27 8.24
C VAL A 263 1.42 -9.63 7.68
N GLY A 264 2.51 -10.22 8.18
CA GLY A 264 3.04 -11.50 7.70
C GLY A 264 3.84 -11.39 6.40
N SER A 265 4.47 -10.24 6.14
CA SER A 265 5.38 -10.03 5.01
C SER A 265 6.85 -10.19 5.46
N PRO A 266 7.74 -10.77 4.64
CA PRO A 266 9.16 -10.90 4.98
C PRO A 266 9.81 -9.55 5.32
N GLN A 267 10.19 -9.37 6.58
CA GLN A 267 10.69 -8.10 7.13
C GLN A 267 12.21 -7.90 6.91
N GLU A 268 12.93 -8.96 6.55
CA GLU A 268 14.36 -8.97 6.30
C GLU A 268 14.78 -8.15 5.07
N TYR A 269 13.83 -7.76 4.23
CA TYR A 269 14.04 -6.85 3.10
C TYR A 269 14.12 -5.37 3.52
N TYR A 270 13.71 -5.05 4.75
CA TYR A 270 13.55 -3.68 5.24
C TYR A 270 14.39 -3.38 6.47
N THR A 271 15.55 -4.02 6.63
CA THR A 271 16.37 -3.85 7.85
C THR A 271 16.99 -2.46 7.99
N ASN A 272 17.21 -1.77 6.87
CA ASN A 272 17.70 -0.40 6.77
C ASN A 272 17.28 0.23 5.44
N ALA A 273 17.44 1.55 5.29
CA ALA A 273 17.01 2.28 4.10
C ALA A 273 17.75 1.87 2.83
N ALA A 274 19.04 1.52 2.92
CA ALA A 274 19.81 1.09 1.74
C ALA A 274 19.27 -0.23 1.17
N GLN A 275 19.01 -1.22 2.02
CA GLN A 275 18.44 -2.50 1.62
C GLN A 275 17.00 -2.32 1.11
N ALA A 276 16.17 -1.55 1.82
CA ALA A 276 14.79 -1.29 1.41
C ALA A 276 14.73 -0.60 0.03
N LYS A 277 15.63 0.35 -0.22
CA LYS A 277 15.78 0.99 -1.53
C LYS A 277 16.16 0.00 -2.62
N ALA A 278 17.16 -0.86 -2.38
CA ALA A 278 17.57 -1.86 -3.36
C ALA A 278 16.43 -2.84 -3.68
N VAL A 279 15.62 -3.21 -2.68
CA VAL A 279 14.41 -4.04 -2.86
C VAL A 279 13.39 -3.31 -3.73
N MET A 280 13.06 -2.05 -3.42
CA MET A 280 12.17 -1.21 -4.23
C MET A 280 12.65 -1.14 -5.69
N GLU A 281 13.93 -0.83 -5.91
CA GLU A 281 14.54 -0.74 -7.25
C GLU A 281 14.52 -2.07 -8.01
N SER A 282 14.75 -3.19 -7.30
CA SER A 282 14.68 -4.55 -7.87
C SER A 282 13.27 -4.90 -8.32
N LEU A 283 12.27 -4.66 -7.47
CA LEU A 283 10.87 -4.92 -7.80
C LEU A 283 10.40 -4.02 -8.93
N ALA A 284 10.71 -2.73 -8.86
CA ALA A 284 10.38 -1.80 -9.93
C ALA A 284 10.92 -2.29 -11.29
N TYR A 285 12.13 -2.85 -11.31
CA TYR A 285 12.77 -3.33 -12.54
C TYR A 285 12.19 -4.66 -13.03
N ASN A 286 11.96 -5.60 -12.11
CA ASN A 286 11.57 -6.98 -12.42
C ASN A 286 10.07 -7.15 -12.66
N GLU A 287 9.23 -6.23 -12.17
CA GLU A 287 7.79 -6.45 -11.99
C GLU A 287 6.86 -5.43 -12.64
N LEU A 288 7.32 -4.20 -12.90
CA LEU A 288 6.45 -3.14 -13.43
C LEU A 288 6.30 -3.21 -14.95
N PHE A 289 5.14 -3.68 -15.38
CA PHE A 289 4.73 -3.74 -16.79
C PHE A 289 3.26 -3.37 -16.96
N VAL A 290 2.99 -2.47 -17.91
CA VAL A 290 1.62 -2.09 -18.25
C VAL A 290 0.97 -3.20 -19.07
N THR A 291 -0.14 -3.75 -18.56
CA THR A 291 -0.99 -4.73 -19.25
C THR A 291 -2.30 -4.08 -19.72
N PRO A 292 -3.12 -4.75 -20.54
CA PRO A 292 -4.47 -4.24 -20.85
C PRO A 292 -5.31 -3.97 -19.59
N THR A 293 -5.16 -4.78 -18.54
CA THR A 293 -5.84 -4.58 -17.24
C THR A 293 -5.35 -3.31 -16.56
N SER A 294 -4.05 -3.02 -16.62
CA SER A 294 -3.45 -1.75 -16.13
C SER A 294 -4.11 -0.52 -16.74
N VAL A 295 -4.39 -0.54 -18.06
CA VAL A 295 -5.05 0.58 -18.75
C VAL A 295 -6.45 0.82 -18.20
N VAL A 296 -7.23 -0.25 -18.00
CA VAL A 296 -8.60 -0.17 -17.45
C VAL A 296 -8.59 0.38 -16.03
N ILE A 297 -7.70 -0.14 -15.17
CA ILE A 297 -7.60 0.30 -13.78
C ILE A 297 -7.09 1.74 -13.68
N GLY A 298 -6.10 2.13 -14.50
CA GLY A 298 -5.61 3.50 -14.58
C GLY A 298 -6.70 4.50 -14.98
N HIS A 299 -7.53 4.14 -15.98
CA HIS A 299 -8.68 4.95 -16.36
C HIS A 299 -9.70 5.08 -15.23
N ASN A 300 -10.09 3.97 -14.60
CA ASN A 300 -11.06 3.99 -13.50
C ASN A 300 -10.58 4.82 -12.31
N PHE A 301 -9.27 4.87 -12.07
CA PHE A 301 -8.67 5.69 -11.03
C PHE A 301 -8.78 7.19 -11.30
N VAL A 302 -8.43 7.63 -12.51
CA VAL A 302 -8.62 9.05 -12.89
C VAL A 302 -10.09 9.44 -12.78
N GLU A 303 -10.99 8.57 -13.26
CA GLU A 303 -12.44 8.82 -13.19
C GLU A 303 -12.99 8.83 -11.76
N ALA A 304 -12.43 8.05 -10.83
CA ALA A 304 -12.88 8.02 -9.45
C ALA A 304 -12.37 9.20 -8.61
N LEU A 305 -11.25 9.82 -9.00
CA LEU A 305 -10.64 10.92 -8.25
C LEU A 305 -10.93 12.31 -8.82
N LYS A 306 -11.29 12.43 -10.11
CA LYS A 306 -11.67 13.73 -10.67
C LYS A 306 -12.91 14.27 -9.94
N ASP A 307 -12.92 15.57 -9.71
CA ASP A 307 -14.05 16.30 -9.10
C ASP A 307 -14.46 15.76 -7.72
N LEU A 308 -13.52 15.14 -6.99
CA LEU A 308 -13.77 14.61 -5.65
C LEU A 308 -13.86 15.76 -4.62
N PRO A 309 -15.00 15.99 -3.96
CA PRO A 309 -15.08 16.96 -2.88
C PRO A 309 -14.22 16.50 -1.68
N PRO A 310 -13.61 17.41 -0.90
CA PRO A 310 -13.71 18.88 -0.98
C PRO A 310 -12.64 19.56 -1.85
N ILE A 311 -11.62 18.82 -2.29
CA ILE A 311 -10.51 19.33 -3.10
C ILE A 311 -10.77 18.85 -4.52
N ASN A 312 -11.58 19.58 -5.29
CA ASN A 312 -11.88 19.22 -6.68
C ASN A 312 -10.59 19.29 -7.53
N ILE A 313 -9.91 18.16 -7.69
CA ILE A 313 -8.71 18.04 -8.52
C ILE A 313 -9.15 17.81 -9.97
N SER A 314 -8.65 18.63 -10.90
CA SER A 314 -8.93 18.49 -12.33
C SER A 314 -8.19 17.28 -12.93
N ASP A 315 -8.77 16.72 -14.00
CA ASP A 315 -8.14 15.71 -14.83
C ASP A 315 -6.73 16.12 -15.31
N GLY A 316 -6.58 17.38 -15.71
CA GLY A 316 -5.32 17.95 -16.16
C GLY A 316 -4.26 17.93 -15.06
N PHE A 317 -4.63 18.27 -13.82
CA PHE A 317 -3.70 18.22 -12.68
C PHE A 317 -3.27 16.78 -12.39
N ILE A 318 -4.21 15.83 -12.36
CA ILE A 318 -3.93 14.40 -12.16
C ILE A 318 -2.94 13.90 -13.22
N GLN A 319 -3.20 14.21 -14.49
CA GLN A 319 -2.35 13.78 -15.61
C GLN A 319 -0.95 14.44 -15.56
N ALA A 320 -0.86 15.74 -15.22
CA ALA A 320 0.41 16.45 -15.13
C ALA A 320 1.27 15.90 -14.00
N ALA A 321 0.68 15.72 -12.82
CA ALA A 321 1.35 15.15 -11.66
C ALA A 321 1.80 13.71 -11.93
N SER A 322 0.92 12.86 -12.46
CA SER A 322 1.25 11.46 -12.79
C SER A 322 2.40 11.38 -13.79
N ARG A 323 2.44 12.25 -14.80
CA ARG A 323 3.52 12.29 -15.81
C ARG A 323 4.85 12.74 -15.23
N GLN A 324 4.84 13.70 -14.31
CA GLN A 324 6.07 14.18 -13.66
C GLN A 324 6.59 13.20 -12.59
N LEU A 325 5.72 12.42 -11.96
CA LEU A 325 6.11 11.41 -10.98
C LEU A 325 6.57 10.10 -11.65
N ASN A 326 5.81 9.60 -12.64
CA ASN A 326 6.03 8.27 -13.24
C ASN A 326 6.67 8.31 -14.62
N GLY A 327 6.88 9.49 -15.20
CA GLY A 327 7.39 9.64 -16.55
C GLY A 327 6.34 9.49 -17.64
N HIS A 328 6.57 10.18 -18.76
CA HIS A 328 5.60 10.25 -19.86
C HIS A 328 5.30 8.89 -20.50
N LYS A 329 6.28 7.97 -20.52
CA LYS A 329 6.16 6.68 -21.21
C LYS A 329 5.15 5.76 -20.52
N ILE A 330 5.22 5.63 -19.20
CA ILE A 330 4.27 4.80 -18.42
C ILE A 330 2.87 5.40 -18.55
N CYS A 331 2.75 6.73 -18.41
CA CYS A 331 1.46 7.40 -18.56
C CYS A 331 0.86 7.25 -19.98
N ASP A 332 1.69 7.28 -21.04
CA ASP A 332 1.24 7.02 -22.41
C ASP A 332 0.77 5.57 -22.58
N GLN A 333 1.47 4.60 -21.98
CA GLN A 333 1.07 3.19 -21.99
C GLN A 333 -0.24 2.96 -21.23
N LEU A 334 -0.48 3.69 -20.15
CA LEU A 334 -1.74 3.68 -19.37
C LEU A 334 -2.89 4.43 -20.06
N GLY A 335 -2.66 5.03 -21.24
CA GLY A 335 -3.67 5.76 -21.99
C GLY A 335 -4.03 7.13 -21.40
N MET A 336 -3.18 7.70 -20.53
CA MET A 336 -3.44 9.01 -19.94
C MET A 336 -3.36 10.14 -20.97
N GLY A 337 -4.23 11.14 -20.83
CA GLY A 337 -4.17 12.36 -21.63
C GLY A 337 -2.85 13.13 -21.47
N ARG A 338 -2.59 14.04 -22.42
CA ARG A 338 -1.46 14.98 -22.38
C ARG A 338 -2.01 16.37 -22.07
N PRO A 339 -1.93 16.83 -20.80
CA PRO A 339 -2.57 18.06 -20.41
C PRO A 339 -1.81 19.28 -20.92
N GLY A 340 -2.50 20.43 -21.00
CA GLY A 340 -1.90 21.69 -21.42
C GLY A 340 -0.95 22.29 -20.39
N LEU A 341 -0.23 23.35 -20.79
CA LEU A 341 0.78 24.03 -19.96
C LEU A 341 0.24 24.53 -18.61
N TYR A 342 -1.03 24.94 -18.56
CA TYR A 342 -1.66 25.39 -17.31
C TYR A 342 -1.65 24.30 -16.23
N ALA A 343 -1.93 23.05 -16.59
CA ALA A 343 -1.92 21.96 -15.62
C ALA A 343 -0.52 21.67 -15.07
N TYR A 344 0.51 21.71 -15.93
CA TYR A 344 1.90 21.61 -15.50
C TYR A 344 2.32 22.79 -14.62
N ALA A 345 1.85 24.00 -14.91
CA ALA A 345 2.10 25.17 -14.08
C ALA A 345 1.46 25.00 -12.69
N CYS A 346 0.22 24.48 -12.60
CA CYS A 346 -0.43 24.17 -11.33
C CYS A 346 0.35 23.13 -10.52
N PHE A 347 0.78 22.03 -11.14
CA PHE A 347 1.56 21.01 -10.44
C PHE A 347 2.95 21.51 -10.03
N THR A 348 3.60 22.32 -10.87
CA THR A 348 4.87 22.99 -10.52
C THR A 348 4.69 23.94 -9.34
N GLY A 349 3.58 24.69 -9.31
CA GLY A 349 3.22 25.54 -8.17
C GLY A 349 3.00 24.73 -6.89
N HIS A 350 2.35 23.57 -6.98
CA HIS A 350 2.25 22.63 -5.86
C HIS A 350 3.62 22.15 -5.38
N CYS A 351 4.51 21.72 -6.30
CA CYS A 351 5.88 21.29 -5.97
C CYS A 351 6.66 22.39 -5.24
N TRP A 352 6.58 23.64 -5.73
CA TRP A 352 7.21 24.78 -5.09
C TRP A 352 6.65 25.01 -3.68
N PHE A 353 5.32 24.98 -3.54
CA PHE A 353 4.65 25.16 -2.25
C PHE A 353 5.08 24.11 -1.22
N VAL A 354 5.03 22.82 -1.56
CA VAL A 354 5.41 21.75 -0.62
C VAL A 354 6.90 21.74 -0.31
N SER A 355 7.76 22.09 -1.28
CA SER A 355 9.20 22.25 -1.06
C SER A 355 9.53 23.39 -0.10
N VAL A 356 8.91 24.56 -0.30
CA VAL A 356 9.08 25.72 0.60
C VAL A 356 8.54 25.39 1.98
N LEU A 357 7.39 24.73 2.08
CA LEU A 357 6.82 24.31 3.35
C LEU A 357 7.75 23.35 4.11
N ALA A 358 8.26 22.31 3.43
CA ALA A 358 9.23 21.37 3.99
C ALA A 358 10.51 22.07 4.47
N MET A 359 11.02 23.03 3.68
CA MET A 359 12.17 23.85 4.08
C MET A 359 11.84 24.67 5.33
N MET A 360 10.71 25.37 5.38
CA MET A 360 10.32 26.17 6.55
C MET A 360 10.17 25.33 7.81
N GLN A 361 9.58 24.13 7.70
CA GLN A 361 9.46 23.19 8.82
C GLN A 361 10.84 22.79 9.37
N ARG A 362 11.84 22.55 8.50
CA ARG A 362 13.21 22.25 8.97
C ARG A 362 13.88 23.40 9.71
N TRP A 363 13.61 24.63 9.32
CA TRP A 363 14.26 25.81 9.89
C TRP A 363 13.60 26.28 11.19
N ILE A 364 12.32 25.97 11.39
CA ILE A 364 11.53 26.46 12.52
C ILE A 364 10.86 25.26 13.23
N PRO A 365 11.49 24.68 14.27
CA PRO A 365 10.99 23.47 14.93
C PRO A 365 9.56 23.60 15.48
N SER A 366 9.19 24.74 16.05
CA SER A 366 7.83 24.98 16.55
C SER A 366 6.78 25.06 15.44
N PHE A 367 7.17 25.52 14.25
CA PHE A 367 6.30 25.52 13.08
C PHE A 367 6.10 24.10 12.56
N ASP A 368 7.17 23.30 12.52
CA ASP A 368 7.11 21.89 12.16
C ASP A 368 6.20 21.09 13.08
N GLU A 369 6.39 21.18 14.40
CA GLU A 369 5.53 20.50 15.38
C GLU A 369 4.06 20.86 15.17
N ARG A 370 3.77 22.15 14.96
CA ARG A 370 2.41 22.62 14.70
C ARG A 370 1.84 22.07 13.39
N MET A 371 2.63 22.06 12.32
CA MET A 371 2.19 21.54 11.01
C MET A 371 1.98 20.03 11.05
N VAL A 372 2.89 19.27 11.67
CA VAL A 372 2.77 17.83 11.88
C VAL A 372 1.50 17.52 12.66
N GLN A 373 1.24 18.22 13.77
CA GLN A 373 0.05 17.98 14.58
C GLN A 373 -1.23 18.35 13.82
N LEU A 374 -1.23 19.49 13.11
CA LEU A 374 -2.38 19.91 12.30
C LEU A 374 -2.70 18.89 11.20
N CYS A 375 -1.69 18.42 10.48
CA CYS A 375 -1.87 17.41 9.43
C CYS A 375 -2.31 16.06 10.02
N ARG A 376 -1.75 15.65 11.16
CA ARG A 376 -2.13 14.42 11.86
C ARG A 376 -3.60 14.40 12.23
N GLU A 377 -4.03 15.39 13.02
CA GLU A 377 -5.42 15.46 13.50
C GLU A 377 -6.39 15.76 12.36
N GLY A 378 -6.00 16.64 11.42
CA GLY A 378 -6.81 17.01 10.27
C GLY A 378 -7.10 15.83 9.34
N LEU A 379 -6.08 15.02 9.00
CA LEU A 379 -6.26 13.85 8.14
C LEU A 379 -7.00 12.72 8.86
N HIS A 380 -6.66 12.47 10.13
CA HIS A 380 -7.37 11.48 10.94
C HIS A 380 -8.86 11.84 11.05
N GLY A 381 -9.18 13.08 11.41
CA GLY A 381 -10.55 13.58 11.50
C GLY A 381 -11.31 13.53 10.17
N ALA A 382 -10.68 13.96 9.07
CA ALA A 382 -11.31 13.98 7.76
C ALA A 382 -11.68 12.58 7.24
N ILE A 383 -10.89 11.55 7.55
CA ILE A 383 -11.09 10.22 6.98
C ILE A 383 -11.86 9.30 7.91
N ILE A 384 -11.57 9.35 9.20
CA ILE A 384 -12.17 8.43 10.17
C ILE A 384 -13.50 8.98 10.71
N HIS A 385 -13.65 10.31 10.80
CA HIS A 385 -14.82 10.92 11.46
C HIS A 385 -15.73 11.74 10.55
N SER A 386 -15.36 12.02 9.29
CA SER A 386 -16.22 12.82 8.40
C SER A 386 -17.22 11.98 7.61
N SER A 387 -18.41 12.54 7.35
CA SER A 387 -19.45 11.95 6.50
C SER A 387 -19.06 11.82 5.02
N GLN A 388 -17.95 12.45 4.60
CA GLN A 388 -17.36 12.30 3.27
C GLN A 388 -16.16 11.33 3.24
N GLY A 389 -15.70 10.90 4.42
CA GLY A 389 -14.75 9.82 4.65
C GLY A 389 -15.48 8.51 4.94
N LEU A 390 -15.04 7.76 5.95
CA LEU A 390 -15.70 6.53 6.42
C LEU A 390 -16.61 6.78 7.65
N GLY A 391 -16.78 8.04 8.04
CA GLY A 391 -17.52 8.46 9.24
C GLY A 391 -19.01 8.15 9.13
N GLY A 392 -19.40 7.06 9.80
CA GLY A 392 -20.74 6.48 9.80
C GLY A 392 -20.69 4.94 9.84
N GLU A 393 -19.63 4.35 9.28
CA GLU A 393 -19.40 2.89 9.21
C GLU A 393 -18.00 2.51 9.76
N GLY A 394 -17.24 3.43 10.35
CA GLY A 394 -15.85 3.21 10.79
C GLY A 394 -15.66 2.23 11.95
N GLU A 395 -16.73 1.80 12.62
CA GLU A 395 -16.76 0.63 13.52
C GLU A 395 -17.35 -0.62 12.85
N GLU A 396 -18.06 -0.46 11.74
CA GLU A 396 -18.54 -1.54 10.88
C GLU A 396 -17.50 -1.88 9.80
N TRP A 397 -16.42 -2.53 10.22
CA TRP A 397 -15.57 -3.24 9.27
C TRP A 397 -16.43 -4.29 8.53
N ALA A 398 -16.69 -4.04 7.25
CA ALA A 398 -17.36 -4.93 6.29
C ALA A 398 -18.80 -5.37 6.66
N SER A 399 -19.67 -4.45 7.09
CA SER A 399 -21.14 -4.63 6.98
C SER A 399 -21.65 -4.52 5.53
N GLY A 400 -20.85 -3.95 4.62
CA GLY A 400 -21.12 -3.92 3.19
C GLY A 400 -20.82 -5.26 2.53
N GLY A 401 -21.83 -6.13 2.47
CA GLY A 401 -21.85 -7.43 1.81
C GLY A 401 -21.69 -7.43 0.27
N ASP A 402 -20.87 -6.54 -0.29
CA ASP A 402 -20.54 -6.51 -1.72
C ASP A 402 -19.08 -6.91 -1.97
N VAL A 403 -18.67 -8.06 -1.40
CA VAL A 403 -17.70 -8.94 -2.08
C VAL A 403 -18.49 -9.81 -3.06
N VAL A 404 -19.27 -9.17 -3.93
CA VAL A 404 -19.92 -9.81 -5.08
C VAL A 404 -19.88 -8.86 -6.26
N VAL A 405 -18.79 -8.95 -7.03
CA VAL A 405 -18.94 -9.19 -8.46
C VAL A 405 -17.99 -10.34 -8.79
N LEU A 406 -18.55 -11.54 -8.93
CA LEU A 406 -17.88 -12.69 -9.56
C LEU A 406 -18.13 -12.70 -11.06
#